data_AF-A0A484KBB9-F1
#
_entry.id   AF-A0A484KBB9-F1
#
_cell.length_a   1.000
_cell.length_b   1.000
_cell.length_c   1.000
_cell.angle_alpha   90.00
_cell.angle_beta   90.00
_cell.angle_gamma   90.00
#
_symmetry.space_group_name_H-M   'P 1'
#
loop_
_entity.id
_entity.type
_entity.pdbx_description
1 polymer ?
#
loop_
_entity_poly.entity_id
_entity_poly.type
_entity_poly.pdbx_seq_one_letter_code
_entity_poly.pdbx_strand_id
1 'polypeptide(L)' 'MKHEPVEPEERVIVAVKQGNMLATAFHPELTADTRWHSYFLKMVANVGDEGSSKIISRVEGSTGLYDPRPRMDLPVFQ' A
#
# COMPACT_ATOMS: atom_id res chain seq x y z
N MET A 1 4.34 -27.31 41.85
CA MET A 1 4.55 -27.13 40.40
C MET A 1 5.22 -25.78 40.22
N LYS A 2 6.44 -25.74 39.68
CA LYS A 2 7.16 -24.47 39.47
C LYS A 2 6.65 -23.88 38.15
N HIS A 3 6.15 -22.64 38.19
CA HIS A 3 5.88 -21.88 36.97
C HIS A 3 7.22 -21.29 36.50
N GLU A 4 7.74 -21.81 35.39
CA GLU A 4 8.84 -21.14 34.67
C GLU A 4 8.25 -19.95 33.90
N PRO A 5 8.89 -18.77 33.96
CA PRO A 5 8.43 -17.61 33.21
C PRO A 5 8.58 -17.89 31.71
N VAL A 6 7.49 -17.67 30.96
CA VAL A 6 7.50 -17.76 29.50
C VAL A 6 8.14 -16.47 29.00
N GLU A 7 9.35 -16.56 28.46
CA GLU A 7 10.04 -15.41 27.86
C GLU A 7 9.16 -14.80 26.75
N PRO A 8 9.09 -13.46 26.64
CA PRO A 8 8.22 -12.81 25.68
C PRO A 8 8.68 -13.13 24.26
N GLU A 9 7.77 -13.71 23.49
CA GLU A 9 7.97 -14.11 22.10
C GLU A 9 8.38 -12.88 21.27
N GLU A 10 9.45 -13.02 20.46
CA GLU A 10 9.96 -11.93 19.63
C GLU A 10 8.89 -11.48 18.63
N ARG A 11 8.51 -10.20 18.68
CA ARG A 11 7.46 -9.65 17.81
C ARG A 11 8.06 -9.21 16.48
N VAL A 12 7.49 -9.72 15.38
CA VAL A 12 7.92 -9.39 14.02
C VAL A 12 6.80 -8.67 13.26
N ILE A 13 7.16 -7.65 12.49
CA ILE A 13 6.23 -6.94 11.60
C ILE A 13 6.02 -7.79 10.34
N VAL A 14 4.77 -8.15 10.05
CA VAL A 14 4.42 -9.03 8.91
C VAL A 14 3.58 -8.34 7.84
N ALA A 15 3.10 -7.12 8.09
CA ALA A 15 2.36 -6.31 7.13
C ALA A 15 2.52 -4.82 7.46
N VAL A 16 2.57 -3.97 6.42
CA VAL A 16 2.70 -2.51 6.54
C VAL A 16 1.78 -1.80 5.54
N LYS A 17 1.32 -0.61 5.90
CA LYS A 17 0.54 0.28 5.02
C LYS A 17 1.12 1.70 5.09
N GLN A 18 1.38 2.30 3.94
CA GLN A 18 1.82 3.69 3.82
C GLN A 18 1.05 4.38 2.70
N GLY A 19 0.22 5.36 3.03
CA GLY A 19 -0.67 5.99 2.06
C GLY A 19 -1.57 4.97 1.37
N ASN A 20 -1.46 4.89 0.04
CA ASN A 20 -2.14 3.95 -0.85
C ASN A 20 -1.38 2.62 -1.06
N MET A 21 -0.23 2.42 -0.43
CA MET A 21 0.57 1.19 -0.52
C MET A 21 0.25 0.23 0.63
N LEU A 22 0.18 -1.07 0.31
CA LEU A 22 0.02 -2.18 1.25
C LEU A 22 1.05 -3.27 0.89
N ALA A 23 1.80 -3.77 1.86
CA ALA A 23 2.74 -4.86 1.68
C ALA A 23 2.62 -5.90 2.80
N THR A 24 2.81 -7.17 2.46
CA THR A 24 2.78 -8.32 3.38
C THR A 24 4.05 -9.15 3.22
N ALA A 25 4.60 -9.67 4.31
CA ALA A 25 5.74 -10.59 4.31
C ALA A 25 5.33 -12.05 4.03
N PHE A 26 4.04 -12.28 3.82
CA PHE A 26 3.43 -13.57 3.50
C PHE A 26 2.60 -13.46 2.23
N HIS A 27 2.19 -14.61 1.71
CA HIS A 27 1.38 -14.78 0.51
C HIS A 27 -0.10 -14.96 0.88
N PRO A 28 -0.92 -13.88 0.92
CA PRO A 28 -2.34 -13.97 1.27
C PRO A 28 -3.17 -14.86 0.31
N GLU A 29 -2.66 -15.13 -0.88
CA GLU A 29 -3.26 -15.99 -1.91
C GLU A 29 -3.15 -17.49 -1.62
N LEU A 30 -2.25 -17.90 -0.73
CA LEU A 30 -2.06 -19.31 -0.37
C LEU A 30 -3.03 -19.81 0.70
N THR A 31 -4.00 -18.98 1.09
CA THR A 31 -5.09 -19.33 2.01
C THR A 31 -6.43 -19.01 1.38
N ALA A 32 -7.49 -19.73 1.80
CA ALA A 32 -8.86 -19.42 1.41
C ALA A 32 -9.42 -18.15 2.08
N ASP A 33 -8.71 -17.61 3.07
CA ASP A 33 -9.10 -16.39 3.78
C ASP A 33 -8.86 -15.13 2.92
N THR A 34 -9.94 -14.51 2.48
CA THR A 34 -9.92 -13.36 1.58
C THR A 34 -9.89 -12.01 2.30
N ARG A 35 -9.69 -11.95 3.62
CA ARG A 35 -9.74 -10.70 4.38
C ARG A 35 -8.68 -9.68 3.94
N TRP A 36 -7.45 -10.13 3.64
CA TRP A 36 -6.39 -9.25 3.12
C TRP A 36 -6.72 -8.67 1.74
N HIS A 37 -7.23 -9.51 0.84
CA HIS A 37 -7.71 -9.07 -0.47
C HIS A 37 -8.85 -8.05 -0.34
N SER A 38 -9.83 -8.34 0.53
CA SER A 38 -10.96 -7.45 0.81
C SER A 38 -10.50 -6.12 1.40
N TYR A 39 -9.48 -6.13 2.26
CA TYR A 39 -8.89 -4.93 2.83
C TYR A 39 -8.23 -4.07 1.75
N PHE A 40 -7.43 -4.67 0.86
CA PHE A 40 -6.82 -3.97 -0.27
C PHE A 40 -7.86 -3.35 -1.21
N LEU A 41 -8.94 -4.07 -1.55
CA LEU A 41 -10.02 -3.54 -2.40
C LEU A 41 -10.74 -2.35 -1.76
N LYS A 42 -10.98 -2.38 -0.44
CA LYS A 42 -11.53 -1.25 0.30
C LYS A 42 -10.59 -0.04 0.27
N MET A 43 -9.28 -0.26 0.34
CA MET A 43 -8.31 0.83 0.18
C MET A 43 -8.48 1.52 -1.17
N VAL A 44 -8.60 0.77 -2.27
CA VAL A 44 -8.81 1.31 -3.63
C VAL A 44 -10.10 2.12 -3.73
N ALA A 45 -11.20 1.63 -3.14
CA ALA A 45 -12.48 2.34 -3.14
C ALA A 45 -12.40 3.71 -2.41
N ASN A 46 -11.54 3.81 -1.39
CA ASN A 46 -11.37 5.02 -0.59
C ASN A 46 -10.32 6.00 -1.16
N VAL A 47 -9.66 5.70 -2.29
CA VAL A 47 -8.69 6.61 -2.95
C VAL A 47 -9.35 7.89 -3.49
N GLY A 48 -10.69 7.99 -3.45
CA GLY A 48 -11.44 9.14 -3.94
C GLY A 48 -11.29 10.45 -3.16
N ASP A 49 -10.75 10.46 -1.94
CA ASP A 49 -10.80 11.66 -1.06
C ASP A 49 -9.45 12.39 -0.88
N GLU A 50 -8.31 11.72 -1.09
CA GLU A 50 -6.99 12.26 -0.66
C GLU A 50 -5.97 12.44 -1.79
N GLY A 51 -6.36 12.26 -3.06
CA GLY A 51 -5.38 12.24 -4.17
C GLY A 51 -5.96 12.38 -5.57
N SER A 52 -7.15 12.98 -5.71
CA SER A 52 -7.62 13.40 -7.03
C SER A 52 -6.78 14.59 -7.47
N SER A 53 -5.64 14.31 -8.11
CA SER A 53 -5.08 15.19 -9.13
C SER A 53 -6.17 15.35 -10.21
N LYS A 54 -7.12 16.24 -9.96
CA LYS A 54 -8.05 16.77 -10.95
C LYS A 54 -7.25 17.65 -11.91
N ILE A 55 -6.48 17.07 -12.82
CA ILE A 55 -6.11 17.75 -14.06
C ILE A 55 -6.17 16.76 -15.21
N ILE A 56 -7.39 16.44 -15.63
CA ILE A 56 -7.65 16.24 -17.05
C ILE A 56 -8.80 17.16 -17.41
N SER A 57 -8.48 18.42 -17.70
CA SER A 57 -9.36 19.26 -18.49
C SER A 57 -8.53 20.16 -19.39
N ARG A 58 -8.59 19.82 -20.69
CA ARG A 58 -8.51 20.68 -21.87
C ARG A 58 -7.40 20.26 -22.83
N VAL A 59 -7.76 19.38 -23.77
CA VAL A 59 -7.17 19.37 -25.10
C VAL A 59 -7.37 20.76 -25.70
N GLU A 60 -6.28 21.43 -26.07
CA GLU A 60 -6.08 22.08 -27.37
C GLU A 60 -4.58 22.21 -27.65
N GLY A 61 -4.13 21.76 -28.83
CA GLY A 61 -2.90 22.26 -29.46
C GLY A 61 -1.59 21.52 -29.17
N SER A 62 -1.22 20.63 -30.11
CA SER A 62 0.14 20.32 -30.57
C SER A 62 1.32 20.99 -29.83
N THR A 63 2.03 20.25 -28.95
CA THR A 63 3.51 20.14 -28.86
C THR A 63 3.85 19.03 -27.85
N GLY A 64 5.01 18.37 -28.02
CA GLY A 64 5.36 17.06 -27.46
C GLY A 64 5.04 16.81 -25.98
N LEU A 65 4.35 15.68 -25.72
CA LEU A 65 3.91 15.26 -24.40
C LEU A 65 5.03 14.56 -23.64
N TYR A 66 5.61 15.27 -22.67
CA TYR A 66 6.19 14.67 -21.49
C TYR A 66 5.06 14.00 -20.71
N ASP A 67 5.13 12.68 -20.55
CA ASP A 67 4.23 11.89 -19.70
C ASP A 67 4.62 12.13 -18.22
N PRO A 68 3.81 12.84 -17.41
CA PRO A 68 4.12 13.01 -15.99
C PRO A 68 3.55 11.78 -15.26
N ARG A 69 4.16 10.60 -15.49
CA ARG A 69 3.88 9.46 -14.62
C ARG A 69 4.19 9.87 -13.18
N PRO A 70 3.32 9.58 -12.20
CA PRO A 70 3.62 9.84 -10.80
C PRO A 70 4.84 8.97 -10.43
N ARG A 71 6.01 9.61 -10.31
CA ARG A 71 7.25 8.96 -9.85
C ARG A 71 6.99 8.48 -8.43
N MET A 72 6.71 7.18 -8.27
CA MET A 72 6.82 6.51 -6.97
C MET A 72 8.30 6.32 -6.62
N ASP A 73 9.04 7.43 -6.59
CA ASP A 73 10.42 7.41 -6.14
C ASP A 73 10.37 7.47 -4.61
N LEU A 74 10.53 6.31 -3.99
CA LEU A 74 10.75 6.20 -2.55
C LEU A 74 12.02 6.97 -2.19
N PRO A 75 12.01 7.80 -1.13
CA PRO A 75 13.21 8.49 -0.69
C PRO A 75 14.27 7.46 -0.30
N VAL A 76 15.40 7.47 -1.01
CA VAL A 76 16.60 6.72 -0.60
C VAL A 76 17.21 7.50 0.55
N PHE A 77 17.13 6.95 1.76
CA PHE A 77 17.89 7.45 2.89
C PHE A 77 19.30 6.85 2.80
N GLN A 78 20.29 7.71 2.51
CA GLN A 78 21.72 7.39 2.55
C GLN A 78 22.27 7.56 3.97
#